data_AF-A0A521ULC7-F1
#
_entry.id   AF-A0A521ULC7-F1
#
_cell.length_a   1.000
_cell.length_b   1.000
_cell.length_c   1.000
_cell.angle_alpha   90.00
_cell.angle_beta   90.00
_cell.angle_gamma   90.00
#
_symmetry.space_group_name_H-M   'P 1'
#
loop_
_entity.id
_entity.type
_entity.pdbx_description
1 polymer ?
#
loop_
_entity_poly.entity_id
_entity_poly.type
_entity_poly.pdbx_seq_one_letter_code
_entity_poly.pdbx_strand_id
1 'polypeptide(L)'
;MRLTALVALALLFAACADTERREPLAARGAEIAGDPASSRSRYNVFACTTCHAVRPADVGDRLLPGATLEGAARRPSFWGGDVLHLREAVERCWVFFQRGTPTDLDGPTGEALSAWLDSLAPEGATAGTQPLTYTWPRTVRSLGDGDAARARPIWDRACANCHGAIGTGVGRLGSLVSIIPQDTQREHCATVFPPTYPDATTYMRTVVVEKIRHGSFLGYAGSMPPFSNEVLSDDDVRHLTALFRCP
;
A
#
# COMPACT_ATOMS: atom_id res chain seq x y z
N MET A 1 -7.46 23.28 51.14
CA MET A 1 -6.28 22.41 50.88
C MET A 1 -6.61 20.91 50.80
N ARG A 2 -7.59 20.36 51.53
CA ARG A 2 -7.92 18.92 51.43
C ARG A 2 -8.71 18.52 50.17
N LEU A 3 -9.54 19.42 49.62
CA LEU A 3 -10.32 19.15 48.41
C LEU A 3 -9.47 19.11 47.13
N THR A 4 -8.47 19.98 47.03
CA THR A 4 -7.55 20.03 45.89
C THR A 4 -6.64 18.80 45.79
N ALA A 5 -6.23 18.22 46.92
CA ALA A 5 -5.45 16.99 46.95
C ALA A 5 -6.24 15.75 46.49
N LEU A 6 -7.55 15.68 46.82
CA LEU A 6 -8.42 14.57 46.40
C LEU A 6 -8.74 14.61 44.90
N VAL A 7 -8.93 15.81 44.32
CA VAL A 7 -9.17 15.96 42.87
C VAL A 7 -7.92 15.64 42.05
N ALA A 8 -6.73 16.05 42.51
CA ALA A 8 -5.47 15.72 41.83
C ALA A 8 -5.20 14.20 41.80
N LEU A 9 -5.52 13.48 42.88
CA LEU A 9 -5.32 12.04 42.96
C LEU A 9 -6.30 11.27 42.04
N ALA A 10 -7.56 11.69 41.95
CA ALA A 10 -8.55 11.06 41.06
C ALA A 10 -8.22 11.24 39.56
N LEU A 11 -7.64 12.39 39.17
CA LEU A 11 -7.20 12.66 37.81
C LEU A 11 -5.97 11.82 37.40
N LEU A 12 -5.07 11.53 38.35
CA LEU A 12 -3.91 10.67 38.13
C LEU A 12 -4.30 9.19 37.88
N PHE A 13 -5.33 8.68 38.56
CA PHE A 13 -5.82 7.32 38.35
C PHE A 13 -6.55 7.13 37.01
N ALA A 14 -7.28 8.14 36.54
CA ALA A 14 -7.97 8.08 35.25
C ALA A 14 -6.97 8.03 34.07
N ALA A 15 -5.88 8.82 34.14
CA ALA A 15 -4.86 8.85 33.10
C ALA A 15 -4.07 7.54 32.98
N CYS A 16 -3.81 6.84 34.09
CA CYS A 16 -3.09 5.56 34.05
C CYS A 16 -3.95 4.41 33.50
N ALA A 17 -5.24 4.37 33.85
CA ALA A 17 -6.15 3.30 33.44
C ALA A 17 -6.49 3.29 31.94
N ASP A 18 -6.33 4.42 31.25
CA ASP A 18 -6.47 4.50 29.80
C ASP A 18 -5.23 3.98 29.07
N THR A 19 -4.03 4.27 29.59
CA THR A 19 -2.76 3.77 29.03
C THR A 19 -2.67 2.25 29.16
N GLU A 20 -2.99 1.69 30.34
CA GLU A 20 -2.98 0.24 30.58
C GLU A 20 -3.97 -0.53 29.70
N ARG A 21 -5.07 0.11 29.26
CA ARG A 21 -6.03 -0.50 28.33
C ARG A 21 -5.65 -0.34 26.86
N ARG A 22 -4.92 0.72 26.50
CA ARG A 22 -4.51 0.99 25.13
C ARG A 22 -3.31 0.16 24.68
N GLU A 23 -2.34 -0.11 25.55
CA GLU A 23 -1.16 -0.90 25.16
C GLU A 23 -1.52 -2.31 24.65
N PRO A 24 -2.39 -3.09 25.33
CA PRO A 24 -2.82 -4.40 24.82
C PRO A 24 -3.54 -4.30 23.46
N LEU A 25 -4.33 -3.25 23.24
CA LEU A 25 -5.02 -3.02 21.96
C LEU A 25 -4.03 -2.65 20.85
N ALA A 26 -3.05 -1.80 21.13
CA ALA A 26 -2.01 -1.43 20.18
C ALA A 26 -1.13 -2.63 19.80
N ALA A 27 -0.76 -3.48 20.77
CA ALA A 27 -0.05 -4.73 20.49
C ALA A 27 -0.88 -5.66 19.60
N ARG A 28 -2.16 -5.84 19.90
CA ARG A 28 -3.08 -6.62 19.06
C ARG A 28 -3.22 -6.04 17.66
N GLY A 29 -3.29 -4.72 17.52
CA GLY A 29 -3.34 -4.05 16.22
C GLY A 29 -2.07 -4.27 15.40
N ALA A 30 -0.90 -4.29 16.05
CA ALA A 30 0.37 -4.60 15.39
C ALA A 30 0.39 -6.04 14.82
N GLU A 31 -0.10 -7.02 15.60
CA GLU A 31 -0.25 -8.41 15.14
C GLU A 31 -1.15 -8.48 13.90
N ILE A 32 -2.33 -7.86 13.97
CA ILE A 32 -3.29 -7.81 12.86
C ILE A 32 -2.64 -7.19 11.61
N ALA A 33 -1.91 -6.08 11.79
CA ALA A 33 -1.30 -5.36 10.68
C ALA A 33 -0.13 -6.11 10.02
N GLY A 34 0.51 -7.02 10.75
CA GLY A 34 1.63 -7.85 10.27
C GLY A 34 1.19 -9.21 9.70
N ASP A 35 -0.05 -9.63 9.93
CA ASP A 35 -0.52 -10.97 9.58
C ASP A 35 -1.47 -10.95 8.35
N PRO A 36 -1.08 -11.53 7.21
CA PRO A 36 -1.95 -11.62 6.03
C PRO A 36 -3.18 -12.52 6.24
N ALA A 37 -3.22 -13.36 7.28
CA ALA A 37 -4.40 -14.16 7.63
C ALA A 37 -5.42 -13.37 8.47
N SER A 38 -5.17 -12.09 8.75
CA SER A 38 -6.07 -11.26 9.56
C SER A 38 -7.40 -10.94 8.88
N SER A 39 -7.42 -10.90 7.53
CA SER A 39 -8.69 -10.88 6.82
C SER A 39 -9.27 -12.29 6.77
N ARG A 40 -10.60 -12.40 6.78
CA ARG A 40 -11.29 -13.72 6.70
C ARG A 40 -11.06 -14.45 5.37
N SER A 41 -10.35 -13.83 4.42
CA SER A 41 -10.12 -14.37 3.10
C SER A 41 -8.94 -15.33 3.08
N ARG A 42 -9.21 -16.61 2.81
CA ARG A 42 -8.17 -17.64 2.58
C ARG A 42 -7.27 -17.39 1.36
N TYR A 43 -7.57 -16.36 0.57
CA TYR A 43 -6.84 -15.98 -0.62
C TYR A 43 -6.05 -14.68 -0.44
N ASN A 44 -6.12 -14.07 0.75
CA ASN A 44 -5.28 -12.93 1.06
C ASN A 44 -3.84 -13.38 1.31
N VAL A 45 -2.90 -12.62 0.76
CA VAL A 45 -1.46 -12.80 0.97
C VAL A 45 -0.79 -11.48 1.38
N PHE A 46 -1.57 -10.42 1.58
CA PHE A 46 -1.09 -9.09 1.92
C PHE A 46 -1.36 -8.78 3.39
N ALA A 47 -0.33 -8.31 4.08
CA ALA A 47 -0.46 -7.61 5.36
C ALA A 47 -0.34 -6.09 5.12
N CYS A 48 -0.69 -5.27 6.11
CA CYS A 48 -0.47 -3.82 6.02
C CYS A 48 1.01 -3.51 5.76
N THR A 49 1.90 -4.26 6.42
CA THR A 49 3.35 -4.11 6.32
C THR A 49 3.96 -4.63 5.01
N THR A 50 3.16 -5.31 4.16
CA THR A 50 3.59 -5.66 2.81
C THR A 50 3.76 -4.41 1.94
N CYS A 51 2.85 -3.44 2.09
CA CYS A 51 2.80 -2.22 1.30
C CYS A 51 3.31 -0.99 2.04
N HIS A 52 3.33 -1.01 3.37
CA HIS A 52 3.73 0.11 4.19
C HIS A 52 4.92 -0.25 5.09
N ALA A 53 5.90 0.64 5.20
CA ALA A 53 6.84 0.57 6.30
C ALA A 53 6.20 1.16 7.56
N VAL A 54 6.51 0.61 8.74
CA VAL A 54 6.00 1.16 9.99
C VAL A 54 6.65 2.52 10.26
N ARG A 55 7.98 2.58 10.19
CA ARG A 55 8.77 3.81 10.33
C ARG A 55 9.58 4.12 9.06
N PRO A 56 9.99 5.37 8.85
CA PRO A 56 10.87 5.75 7.73
C PRO A 56 12.17 4.94 7.68
N ALA A 57 12.78 4.66 8.83
CA ALA A 57 14.00 3.87 8.90
C ALA A 57 13.82 2.42 8.42
N ASP A 58 12.61 1.88 8.45
CA ASP A 58 12.33 0.49 8.08
C ASP A 58 12.23 0.32 6.56
N VAL A 59 12.07 1.40 5.78
CA VAL A 59 11.91 1.33 4.33
C VAL A 59 13.13 0.67 3.67
N GLY A 60 14.33 1.05 4.12
CA GLY A 60 15.58 0.61 3.51
C GLY A 60 15.71 1.15 2.08
N ASP A 61 16.06 0.27 1.14
CA ASP A 61 16.15 0.57 -0.29
C ASP A 61 14.84 0.37 -1.04
N ARG A 62 13.80 -0.16 -0.39
CA ARG A 62 12.53 -0.52 -1.03
C ARG A 62 11.78 0.70 -1.56
N LEU A 63 11.04 0.48 -2.63
CA LEU A 63 10.06 1.43 -3.17
C LEU A 63 8.68 0.85 -2.88
N LEU A 64 8.02 1.37 -1.85
CA LEU A 64 6.75 0.84 -1.37
C LEU A 64 5.58 1.68 -1.91
N PRO A 65 4.49 1.04 -2.36
CA PRO A 65 3.32 1.76 -2.86
C PRO A 65 2.58 2.52 -1.75
N GLY A 66 2.68 2.04 -0.51
CA GLY A 66 2.14 2.70 0.67
C GLY A 66 3.20 3.56 1.37
N ALA A 67 2.79 4.75 1.80
CA ALA A 67 3.63 5.61 2.65
C ALA A 67 3.85 5.01 4.04
N THR A 68 4.78 5.54 4.82
CA THR A 68 5.02 5.06 6.18
C THR A 68 3.79 5.25 7.08
N LEU A 69 3.65 4.38 8.09
CA LEU A 69 2.51 4.42 9.02
C LEU A 69 2.74 5.33 10.23
N GLU A 70 3.99 5.68 10.55
CA GLU A 70 4.31 6.68 11.55
C GLU A 70 3.54 8.00 11.30
N GLY A 71 2.82 8.46 12.32
CA GLY A 71 1.99 9.66 12.28
C GLY A 71 0.72 9.54 11.43
N ALA A 72 0.45 8.40 10.80
CA ALA A 72 -0.67 8.24 9.87
C ALA A 72 -2.02 8.51 10.52
N ALA A 73 -2.23 8.09 11.78
CA ALA A 73 -3.48 8.33 12.49
C ALA A 73 -3.84 9.81 12.67
N ARG A 74 -2.84 10.70 12.56
CA ARG A 74 -3.00 12.15 12.76
C ARG A 74 -2.94 12.95 11.46
N ARG A 75 -2.93 12.29 10.31
CA ARG A 75 -2.98 12.98 9.02
C ARG A 75 -4.37 13.60 8.82
N PRO A 76 -4.46 14.79 8.22
CA PRO A 76 -5.74 15.44 7.95
C PRO A 76 -6.49 14.79 6.78
N SER A 77 -5.79 14.01 5.94
CA SER A 77 -6.38 13.28 4.83
C SER A 77 -5.51 12.10 4.38
N PHE A 78 -6.12 11.21 3.60
CA PHE A 78 -5.58 9.95 3.11
C PHE A 78 -5.87 9.80 1.62
N TRP A 79 -5.22 8.85 0.95
CA TRP A 79 -5.46 8.53 -0.48
C TRP A 79 -5.35 9.76 -1.40
N GLY A 80 -4.34 10.61 -1.17
CA GLY A 80 -4.13 11.84 -1.96
C GLY A 80 -5.15 12.94 -1.69
N GLY A 81 -5.84 12.90 -0.55
CA GLY A 81 -6.85 13.90 -0.16
C GLY A 81 -8.29 13.45 -0.37
N ASP A 82 -8.51 12.28 -0.97
CA ASP A 82 -9.85 11.75 -1.28
C ASP A 82 -10.61 11.25 -0.05
N VAL A 83 -9.89 10.91 1.03
CA VAL A 83 -10.47 10.39 2.28
C VAL A 83 -10.04 11.25 3.45
N LEU A 84 -10.99 11.61 4.33
CA LEU A 84 -10.71 12.43 5.51
C LEU A 84 -10.64 11.61 6.81
N HIS A 85 -11.20 10.40 6.83
CA HIS A 85 -11.30 9.58 8.04
C HIS A 85 -10.35 8.39 7.98
N LEU A 86 -9.52 8.22 9.03
CA LEU A 86 -8.57 7.11 9.14
C LEU A 86 -9.25 5.75 8.96
N ARG A 87 -10.43 5.59 9.56
CA ARG A 87 -11.21 4.36 9.45
C ARG A 87 -11.51 4.00 8.00
N GLU A 88 -12.06 4.93 7.25
CA GLU A 88 -12.36 4.72 5.83
C GLU A 88 -11.08 4.42 5.04
N ALA A 89 -9.97 5.08 5.36
CA ALA A 89 -8.70 4.82 4.71
C ALA A 89 -8.20 3.38 4.93
N VAL A 90 -8.32 2.86 6.15
CA VAL A 90 -8.00 1.46 6.50
C VAL A 90 -8.98 0.50 5.83
N GLU A 91 -10.27 0.82 5.81
CA GLU A 91 -11.31 0.00 5.17
C GLU A 91 -11.04 -0.21 3.68
N ARG A 92 -10.69 0.86 2.94
CA ARG A 92 -10.33 0.73 1.52
C ARG A 92 -9.17 -0.24 1.32
N CYS A 93 -8.13 -0.17 2.16
CA CYS A 93 -7.03 -1.12 2.10
C CYS A 93 -7.50 -2.56 2.37
N TRP A 94 -8.27 -2.73 3.44
CA TRP A 94 -8.80 -4.01 3.89
C TRP A 94 -9.64 -4.73 2.82
N VAL A 95 -10.51 -3.97 2.15
CA VAL A 95 -11.40 -4.50 1.12
C VAL A 95 -10.67 -4.72 -0.21
N PHE A 96 -9.97 -3.71 -0.73
CA PHE A 96 -9.40 -3.79 -2.08
C PHE A 96 -8.16 -4.67 -2.19
N PHE A 97 -7.34 -4.74 -1.13
CA PHE A 97 -6.08 -5.47 -1.17
C PHE A 97 -6.09 -6.71 -0.29
N GLN A 98 -6.68 -6.62 0.91
CA GLN A 98 -6.74 -7.76 1.81
C GLN A 98 -7.98 -8.65 1.63
N ARG A 99 -8.89 -8.30 0.71
CA ARG A 99 -10.09 -9.08 0.37
C ARG A 99 -11.02 -9.34 1.57
N GLY A 100 -11.02 -8.45 2.56
CA GLY A 100 -11.96 -8.49 3.67
C GLY A 100 -13.29 -7.82 3.34
N THR A 101 -14.15 -7.67 4.34
CA THR A 101 -15.38 -6.86 4.25
C THR A 101 -15.28 -5.64 5.16
N PRO A 102 -16.01 -4.55 4.89
CA PRO A 102 -16.06 -3.38 5.77
C PRO A 102 -16.36 -3.73 7.24
N THR A 103 -17.28 -4.69 7.43
CA THR A 103 -17.73 -5.15 8.74
C THR A 103 -16.68 -5.94 9.53
N ASP A 104 -15.61 -6.45 8.90
CA ASP A 104 -14.52 -7.11 9.63
C ASP A 104 -13.80 -6.16 10.58
N LEU A 105 -13.82 -4.88 10.24
CA LEU A 105 -13.19 -3.85 11.03
C LEU A 105 -14.13 -3.34 12.13
N ASP A 106 -15.41 -3.70 12.16
CA ASP A 106 -16.32 -3.28 13.23
C ASP A 106 -15.90 -3.88 14.58
N GLY A 107 -15.95 -3.08 15.64
CA GLY A 107 -15.60 -3.51 17.00
C GLY A 107 -14.10 -3.80 17.19
N PRO A 108 -13.71 -4.92 17.84
CA PRO A 108 -12.35 -5.10 18.37
C PRO A 108 -11.21 -5.00 17.35
N THR A 109 -11.43 -5.45 16.10
CA THR A 109 -10.40 -5.39 15.05
C THR A 109 -10.07 -3.94 14.69
N GLY A 110 -11.09 -3.12 14.45
CA GLY A 110 -10.90 -1.71 14.10
C GLY A 110 -10.37 -0.90 15.27
N GLU A 111 -10.83 -1.19 16.48
CA GLU A 111 -10.33 -0.56 17.72
C GLU A 111 -8.83 -0.85 17.91
N ALA A 112 -8.41 -2.11 17.75
CA ALA A 112 -7.01 -2.51 17.87
C ALA A 112 -6.13 -1.85 16.79
N LEU A 113 -6.56 -1.86 15.52
CA LEU A 113 -5.82 -1.21 14.43
C LEU A 113 -5.72 0.31 14.64
N SER A 114 -6.79 0.96 15.09
CA SER A 114 -6.77 2.39 15.41
C SER A 114 -5.83 2.70 16.56
N ALA A 115 -5.87 1.91 17.65
CA ALA A 115 -4.99 2.07 18.79
C ALA A 115 -3.52 1.89 18.39
N TRP A 116 -3.23 0.90 17.54
CA TRP A 116 -1.88 0.69 17.02
C TRP A 116 -1.40 1.87 16.18
N LEU A 117 -2.17 2.32 15.19
CA LEU A 117 -1.77 3.43 14.32
C LEU A 117 -1.56 4.74 15.10
N ASP A 118 -2.37 5.01 16.14
CA ASP A 118 -2.16 6.15 17.03
C ASP A 118 -0.89 6.00 17.87
N SER A 119 -0.60 4.78 18.36
CA SER A 119 0.61 4.49 19.15
C SER A 119 1.92 4.67 18.38
N LEU A 120 1.88 4.65 17.03
CA LEU A 120 3.07 4.81 16.20
C LEU A 120 3.67 6.22 16.27
N ALA A 121 2.96 7.20 16.81
CA ALA A 121 3.47 8.56 17.02
C ALA A 121 3.36 8.95 18.50
N PRO A 122 4.47 9.31 19.18
CA PRO A 122 4.40 9.86 20.54
C PRO A 122 3.45 11.05 20.62
N GLU A 123 2.84 11.30 21.78
CA GLU A 123 1.99 12.47 21.99
C GLU A 123 2.74 13.77 21.63
N GLY A 124 2.09 14.66 20.89
CA GLY A 124 2.69 15.91 20.40
C GLY A 124 3.66 15.76 19.21
N ALA A 125 3.99 14.54 18.77
CA ALA A 125 4.82 14.34 17.58
C ALA A 125 4.09 14.81 16.30
N THR A 126 4.82 15.55 15.46
CA THR A 126 4.37 16.06 14.15
C THR A 126 5.03 15.33 12.97
N ALA A 127 5.98 14.45 13.25
CA ALA A 127 6.61 13.61 12.23
C ALA A 127 5.56 12.71 11.57
N GLY A 128 5.53 12.69 10.24
CA GLY A 128 4.61 11.83 9.47
C GLY A 128 3.13 12.22 9.52
N THR A 129 2.75 13.31 10.21
CA THR A 129 1.34 13.75 10.34
C THR A 129 0.88 14.67 9.22
N GLN A 130 1.78 15.11 8.34
CA GLN A 130 1.43 15.98 7.23
C GLN A 130 0.63 15.22 6.16
N PRO A 131 -0.26 15.90 5.40
CA PRO A 131 -0.85 15.30 4.22
C PRO A 131 0.23 14.85 3.25
N LEU A 132 0.02 13.71 2.61
CA LEU A 132 0.96 13.14 1.65
C LEU A 132 0.57 13.57 0.24
N THR A 133 1.55 14.04 -0.53
CA THR A 133 1.41 14.14 -1.98
C THR A 133 1.32 12.74 -2.55
N TYR A 134 0.23 12.46 -3.25
CA TYR A 134 0.03 11.18 -3.93
C TYR A 134 -0.61 11.47 -5.28
N THR A 135 0.22 11.52 -6.32
CA THR A 135 -0.26 11.85 -7.66
C THR A 135 -0.61 10.59 -8.45
N TRP A 136 -1.88 10.52 -8.84
CA TRP A 136 -2.42 9.54 -9.78
C TRP A 136 -2.55 10.19 -11.16
N PRO A 137 -1.81 9.74 -12.19
CA PRO A 137 -2.04 10.21 -13.55
C PRO A 137 -3.49 9.88 -13.96
N ARG A 138 -4.32 10.88 -14.27
CA ARG A 138 -5.72 10.63 -14.69
C ARG A 138 -5.83 9.91 -16.03
N THR A 139 -4.82 10.07 -16.88
CA THR A 139 -4.75 9.41 -18.18
C THR A 139 -3.40 8.76 -18.28
N VAL A 140 -3.37 7.58 -18.89
CA VAL A 140 -2.13 6.88 -19.17
C VAL A 140 -1.78 7.06 -20.62
N ARG A 141 -0.49 7.28 -20.83
CA ARG A 141 0.14 7.49 -22.12
C ARG A 141 1.37 6.60 -22.20
N SER A 142 1.81 6.33 -23.42
CA SER A 142 3.15 5.80 -23.60
C SER A 142 4.18 6.80 -23.04
N LEU A 143 5.14 6.27 -22.28
CA LEU A 143 6.25 7.03 -21.74
C LEU A 143 7.48 6.99 -22.68
N GLY A 144 7.35 6.36 -23.86
CA GLY A 144 8.45 6.17 -24.81
C GLY A 144 9.24 4.89 -24.54
N ASP A 145 10.45 4.82 -25.09
CA ASP A 145 11.34 3.66 -24.92
C ASP A 145 11.99 3.63 -23.54
N GLY A 146 11.97 2.46 -22.91
CA GLY A 146 12.68 2.17 -21.67
C GLY A 146 14.03 1.49 -21.89
N ASP A 147 14.70 1.17 -20.78
CA ASP A 147 15.97 0.44 -20.76
C ASP A 147 15.86 -0.68 -19.74
N ALA A 148 15.96 -1.93 -20.22
CA ALA A 148 15.83 -3.12 -19.39
C ALA A 148 16.97 -3.26 -18.36
N ALA A 149 18.17 -2.74 -18.65
CA ALA A 149 19.27 -2.75 -17.70
C ALA A 149 18.97 -1.83 -16.51
N ARG A 150 18.35 -0.68 -16.77
CA ARG A 150 17.89 0.25 -15.73
C ARG A 150 16.64 -0.24 -15.00
N ALA A 151 15.80 -1.03 -15.65
CA ALA A 151 14.60 -1.61 -15.06
C ALA A 151 14.90 -2.59 -13.93
N ARG A 152 16.03 -3.32 -14.00
CA ARG A 152 16.33 -4.39 -13.04
C ARG A 152 16.45 -3.92 -11.59
N PRO A 153 17.27 -2.91 -11.24
CA PRO A 153 17.33 -2.42 -9.87
C PRO A 153 15.98 -1.84 -9.38
N ILE A 154 15.16 -1.30 -10.28
CA ILE A 154 13.82 -0.82 -9.94
C ILE A 154 12.90 -2.00 -9.61
N TRP A 155 12.94 -3.07 -10.41
CA TRP A 155 12.21 -4.31 -10.17
C TRP A 155 12.53 -4.88 -8.78
N ASP A 156 13.82 -4.98 -8.45
CA ASP A 156 14.27 -5.59 -7.19
C ASP A 156 13.75 -4.78 -5.98
N ARG A 157 13.70 -3.44 -6.09
CA ARG A 157 13.25 -2.54 -5.01
C ARG A 157 11.73 -2.37 -4.90
N ALA A 158 11.00 -2.42 -6.02
CA ALA A 158 9.58 -2.06 -6.08
C ALA A 158 8.64 -3.27 -6.29
N CYS A 159 9.09 -4.29 -7.01
CA CYS A 159 8.21 -5.32 -7.57
C CYS A 159 8.48 -6.70 -6.97
N ALA A 160 9.75 -7.03 -6.76
CA ALA A 160 10.20 -8.38 -6.41
C ALA A 160 9.65 -8.88 -5.06
N ASN A 161 9.40 -7.98 -4.09
CA ASN A 161 8.82 -8.35 -2.81
C ASN A 161 7.41 -8.95 -2.94
N CYS A 162 6.67 -8.58 -4.00
CA CYS A 162 5.36 -9.14 -4.29
C CYS A 162 5.44 -10.25 -5.35
N HIS A 163 6.06 -9.94 -6.48
CA HIS A 163 6.05 -10.76 -7.68
C HIS A 163 7.18 -11.78 -7.77
N GLY A 164 8.16 -11.73 -6.85
CA GLY A 164 9.33 -12.60 -6.88
C GLY A 164 10.34 -12.25 -7.99
N ALA A 165 11.20 -13.22 -8.31
CA ALA A 165 12.17 -13.08 -9.37
C ALA A 165 11.49 -12.89 -10.73
N ILE A 166 11.91 -11.86 -11.47
CA ILE A 166 11.38 -11.56 -12.79
C ILE A 166 11.42 -12.79 -13.70
N GLY A 167 10.33 -13.01 -14.42
CA GLY A 167 10.21 -14.08 -15.39
C GLY A 167 9.83 -15.45 -14.82
N THR A 168 10.02 -15.67 -13.52
CA THR A 168 9.83 -17.00 -12.90
C THR A 168 8.84 -16.97 -11.74
N GLY A 169 8.71 -15.83 -11.07
CA GLY A 169 7.91 -15.70 -9.85
C GLY A 169 8.48 -16.42 -8.64
N VAL A 170 9.74 -16.90 -8.70
CA VAL A 170 10.39 -17.52 -7.54
C VAL A 170 10.45 -16.51 -6.39
N GLY A 171 9.88 -16.87 -5.24
CA GLY A 171 9.78 -15.97 -4.08
C GLY A 171 8.56 -15.03 -4.07
N ARG A 172 7.60 -15.19 -4.99
CA ARG A 172 6.35 -14.41 -4.96
C ARG A 172 5.52 -14.70 -3.71
N LEU A 173 4.74 -13.72 -3.26
CA LEU A 173 3.93 -13.80 -2.01
C LEU A 173 2.86 -14.88 -2.03
N GLY A 174 2.38 -15.28 -3.20
CA GLY A 174 1.36 -16.31 -3.31
C GLY A 174 1.11 -16.75 -4.73
N SER A 175 0.38 -17.86 -4.88
CA SER A 175 0.04 -18.45 -6.17
C SER A 175 -0.82 -17.54 -7.05
N LEU A 176 -1.58 -16.64 -6.44
CA LEU A 176 -2.44 -15.65 -7.12
C LEU A 176 -1.69 -14.38 -7.55
N VAL A 177 -0.44 -14.19 -7.12
CA VAL A 177 0.37 -13.06 -7.58
C VAL A 177 0.97 -13.39 -8.94
N SER A 178 0.77 -12.50 -9.91
CA SER A 178 1.20 -12.70 -11.30
C SER A 178 2.70 -12.91 -11.43
N ILE A 179 3.08 -13.79 -12.35
CA ILE A 179 4.45 -13.96 -12.84
C ILE A 179 4.66 -12.93 -13.95
N ILE A 180 5.52 -11.96 -13.71
CA ILE A 180 5.75 -10.82 -14.60
C ILE A 180 7.11 -11.00 -15.31
N PRO A 181 7.20 -10.75 -16.63
CA PRO A 181 6.17 -10.15 -17.51
C PRO A 181 5.15 -11.14 -18.12
N GLN A 182 5.32 -12.44 -17.93
CA GLN A 182 4.63 -13.48 -18.71
C GLN A 182 3.11 -13.41 -18.63
N ASP A 183 2.54 -13.20 -17.45
CA ASP A 183 1.09 -13.17 -17.29
C ASP A 183 0.47 -11.97 -18.00
N THR A 184 1.10 -10.80 -17.89
CA THR A 184 0.69 -9.59 -18.62
C THR A 184 0.82 -9.80 -20.14
N GLN A 185 1.92 -10.39 -20.60
CA GLN A 185 2.12 -10.68 -22.02
C GLN A 185 1.09 -11.69 -22.54
N ARG A 186 0.79 -12.73 -21.77
CA ARG A 186 -0.23 -13.73 -22.11
C ARG A 186 -1.61 -13.11 -22.25
N GLU A 187 -1.96 -12.19 -21.35
CA GLU A 187 -3.24 -11.48 -21.35
C GLU A 187 -3.38 -10.52 -22.55
N HIS A 188 -2.30 -9.82 -22.92
CA HIS A 188 -2.39 -8.66 -23.82
C HIS A 188 -1.68 -8.83 -25.18
N CYS A 189 -0.92 -9.90 -25.43
CA CYS A 189 -0.23 -10.11 -26.72
C CYS A 189 -1.03 -10.97 -27.72
N ALA A 190 -2.23 -11.43 -27.37
CA ALA A 190 -3.06 -12.27 -28.24
C ALA A 190 -3.76 -11.44 -29.36
N THR A 191 -2.94 -10.94 -30.28
CA THR A 191 -3.21 -10.68 -31.72
C THR A 191 -4.26 -9.67 -32.18
N VAL A 192 -5.04 -9.02 -31.31
CA VAL A 192 -5.78 -7.80 -31.70
C VAL A 192 -5.73 -6.79 -30.56
N PHE A 193 -4.85 -5.78 -30.69
CA PHE A 193 -4.89 -4.61 -29.81
C PHE A 193 -5.79 -3.52 -30.41
N PRO A 194 -6.34 -2.60 -29.60
CA PRO A 194 -7.25 -1.57 -30.09
C PRO A 194 -6.61 -0.72 -31.20
N PRO A 195 -7.35 -0.36 -32.27
CA PRO A 195 -6.82 0.41 -33.40
C PRO A 195 -6.38 1.84 -33.01
N THR A 196 -6.70 2.27 -31.79
CA THR A 196 -6.25 3.54 -31.21
C THR A 196 -4.76 3.54 -30.87
N TYR A 197 -4.10 2.39 -30.85
CA TYR A 197 -2.65 2.29 -30.63
C TYR A 197 -1.92 2.08 -31.96
N PRO A 198 -0.75 2.74 -32.15
CA PRO A 198 -0.01 2.66 -33.40
C PRO A 198 0.64 1.28 -33.64
N ASP A 199 0.96 0.55 -32.57
CA ASP A 199 1.61 -0.75 -32.62
C ASP A 199 1.45 -1.52 -31.28
N ALA A 200 1.75 -2.82 -31.30
CA ALA A 200 1.64 -3.70 -30.13
C ALA A 200 2.58 -3.31 -28.99
N THR A 201 3.75 -2.73 -29.29
CA THR A 201 4.72 -2.28 -28.28
C THR A 201 4.17 -1.09 -27.52
N THR A 202 3.64 -0.09 -28.22
CA THR A 202 3.01 1.08 -27.64
C THR A 202 1.79 0.69 -26.81
N TYR A 203 0.97 -0.25 -27.29
CA TYR A 203 -0.13 -0.82 -26.51
C TYR A 203 0.37 -1.48 -25.21
N MET A 204 1.32 -2.42 -25.31
CA MET A 204 1.85 -3.13 -24.14
C MET A 204 2.47 -2.19 -23.11
N ARG A 205 3.24 -1.19 -23.54
CA ARG A 205 3.81 -0.18 -22.63
C ARG A 205 2.72 0.59 -21.90
N THR A 206 1.67 0.99 -22.61
CA THR A 206 0.52 1.69 -22.02
C THR A 206 -0.18 0.81 -20.99
N VAL A 207 -0.40 -0.48 -21.29
CA VAL A 207 -0.95 -1.45 -20.32
C VAL A 207 -0.09 -1.54 -19.07
N VAL A 208 1.24 -1.61 -19.20
CA VAL A 208 2.14 -1.70 -18.04
C VAL A 208 2.07 -0.42 -17.19
N VAL A 209 2.04 0.75 -17.83
CA VAL A 209 1.87 2.03 -17.12
C VAL A 209 0.53 2.06 -16.39
N GLU A 210 -0.56 1.65 -17.04
CA GLU A 210 -1.91 1.56 -16.44
C GLU A 210 -1.90 0.65 -15.21
N LYS A 211 -1.35 -0.57 -15.37
CA LYS A 211 -1.28 -1.52 -14.26
C LYS A 211 -0.53 -0.92 -13.07
N ILE A 212 0.64 -0.30 -13.29
CA ILE A 212 1.47 0.32 -12.23
C ILE A 212 0.78 1.53 -11.57
N ARG A 213 0.19 2.43 -12.37
CA ARG A 213 -0.34 3.71 -11.88
C ARG A 213 -1.70 3.60 -11.22
N HIS A 214 -2.53 2.65 -11.64
CA HIS A 214 -3.94 2.61 -11.24
C HIS A 214 -4.32 1.39 -10.43
N GLY A 215 -3.64 0.26 -10.64
CA GLY A 215 -3.91 -0.95 -9.86
C GLY A 215 -5.38 -1.39 -9.92
N SER A 216 -5.84 -2.00 -8.83
CA SER A 216 -7.26 -2.35 -8.63
C SER A 216 -8.14 -1.15 -8.31
N PHE A 217 -7.55 -0.04 -7.87
CA PHE A 217 -8.25 1.13 -7.34
C PHE A 217 -9.15 1.81 -8.39
N LEU A 218 -8.77 1.75 -9.66
CA LEU A 218 -9.61 2.19 -10.78
C LEU A 218 -10.15 1.04 -11.65
N GLY A 219 -10.03 -0.22 -11.17
CA GLY A 219 -10.59 -1.39 -11.83
C GLY A 219 -9.80 -1.95 -13.02
N TYR A 220 -8.60 -1.42 -13.30
CA TYR A 220 -7.81 -1.83 -14.48
C TYR A 220 -6.85 -3.00 -14.23
N ALA A 221 -6.37 -3.19 -13.00
CA ALA A 221 -5.28 -4.13 -12.73
C ALA A 221 -5.40 -4.93 -11.42
N GLY A 222 -6.09 -6.05 -11.50
CA GLY A 222 -6.02 -7.13 -10.51
C GLY A 222 -6.26 -6.68 -9.07
N SER A 223 -5.36 -7.06 -8.16
CA SER A 223 -5.33 -6.62 -6.75
C SER A 223 -4.05 -5.83 -6.43
N MET A 224 -3.39 -5.24 -7.44
CA MET A 224 -2.10 -4.58 -7.23
C MET A 224 -2.31 -3.19 -6.62
N PRO A 225 -1.59 -2.83 -5.55
CA PRO A 225 -1.59 -1.47 -5.06
C PRO A 225 -0.93 -0.54 -6.10
N PRO A 226 -1.47 0.66 -6.27
CA PRO A 226 -0.95 1.63 -7.23
C PRO A 226 0.34 2.28 -6.73
N PHE A 227 1.19 2.71 -7.66
CA PHE A 227 2.38 3.50 -7.38
C PHE A 227 2.19 4.94 -7.86
N SER A 228 2.29 5.89 -6.93
CA SER A 228 2.25 7.32 -7.24
C SER A 228 3.51 7.78 -8.00
N ASN A 229 3.45 8.97 -8.59
CA ASN A 229 4.61 9.59 -9.25
C ASN A 229 5.76 9.90 -8.29
N GLU A 230 5.45 10.10 -7.00
CA GLU A 230 6.42 10.39 -5.95
C GLU A 230 7.22 9.14 -5.53
N VAL A 231 6.67 7.94 -5.76
CA VAL A 231 7.35 6.67 -5.44
C VAL A 231 8.05 6.07 -6.66
N LEU A 232 7.35 6.01 -7.80
CA LEU A 232 7.95 5.61 -9.08
C LEU A 232 7.80 6.77 -10.05
N SER A 233 8.91 7.33 -10.50
CA SER A 233 8.88 8.40 -11.51
C SER A 233 8.40 7.86 -12.86
N ASP A 234 7.97 8.76 -13.75
CA ASP A 234 7.65 8.35 -15.13
C ASP A 234 8.86 7.71 -15.83
N ASP A 235 10.09 8.13 -15.50
CA ASP A 235 11.29 7.49 -16.02
C ASP A 235 11.49 6.08 -15.48
N ASP A 236 11.21 5.83 -14.20
CA ASP A 236 11.28 4.49 -13.62
C ASP A 236 10.28 3.56 -14.28
N VAL A 237 9.02 4.02 -14.41
CA VAL A 237 7.96 3.26 -15.07
C VAL A 237 8.31 3.02 -16.54
N ARG A 238 8.84 4.02 -17.25
CA ARG A 238 9.33 3.90 -18.63
C ARG A 238 10.35 2.78 -18.74
N HIS A 239 11.35 2.73 -17.86
CA HIS A 239 12.33 1.64 -17.84
C HIS A 239 11.68 0.28 -17.56
N LEU A 240 10.80 0.18 -16.55
CA LEU A 240 10.07 -1.05 -16.26
C LEU A 240 9.28 -1.59 -17.46
N THR A 241 8.71 -0.72 -18.31
CA THR A 241 8.00 -1.18 -19.52
C THR A 241 8.89 -1.94 -20.50
N ALA A 242 10.22 -1.73 -20.48
CA ALA A 242 11.16 -2.45 -21.36
C ALA A 242 11.29 -3.94 -21.03
N LEU A 243 10.80 -4.37 -19.88
CA LEU A 243 10.71 -5.76 -19.46
C LEU A 243 9.59 -6.52 -20.20
N PHE A 244 8.64 -5.82 -20.82
CA PHE A 244 7.47 -6.39 -21.46
C PHE A 244 7.59 -6.27 -22.97
N ARG A 245 7.48 -7.39 -23.67
CA ARG A 245 7.56 -7.47 -25.14
C ARG A 245 6.55 -8.48 -25.67
N CYS A 246 5.75 -8.10 -26.66
CA CYS A 246 5.00 -9.10 -27.41
C CYS A 246 5.93 -9.81 -28.39
N PRO A 247 5.75 -11.12 -28.61
CA PRO A 247 6.48 -11.87 -29.63
C PRO A 247 6.17 -11.38 -31.04
#